data_AF-A0A258KZP2-F1
#
_entry.id   AF-A0A258KZP2-F1
#
_cell.length_a   1.000
_cell.length_b   1.000
_cell.length_c   1.000
_cell.angle_alpha   90.00
_cell.angle_beta   90.00
_cell.angle_gamma   90.00
#
_symmetry.space_group_name_H-M   'P 1'
#
loop_
_entity.id
_entity.type
_entity.pdbx_description
1 polymer ?
#
loop_
_entity_poly.entity_id
_entity_poly.type
_entity_poly.pdbx_seq_one_letter_code
_entity_poly.pdbx_strand_id
1 'polypeptide(L)'
;MAARPDHDVDTGAPSCFVDAYPEPFSALLNIGGRSPAAVVIDAASLPMASDLLRALASDSSLSQTAILLVGPKVETSAFAGPAKGRVSFVEDLDALAEAAETAVRGPAAIHVGPEAGSLFPLPGNEAQRLL
;
A
#
# COMPACT_ATOMS: atom_id res chain seq x y z
N MET A 1 35.07 25.05 24.30
CA MET A 1 33.73 25.22 23.71
C MET A 1 33.66 24.27 22.52
N ALA A 2 33.24 23.03 22.76
CA ALA A 2 33.26 21.97 21.76
C ALA A 2 31.91 21.91 21.05
N ALA A 3 31.92 22.14 19.73
CA ALA A 3 30.74 21.93 18.89
C ALA A 3 30.46 20.43 18.79
N ARG A 4 29.26 20.02 19.17
CA ARG A 4 28.74 18.67 18.90
C ARG A 4 28.26 18.67 17.45
N PRO A 5 28.70 17.75 16.58
CA PRO A 5 28.02 17.55 15.31
C PRO A 5 26.66 16.92 15.62
N ASP A 6 25.60 17.67 15.35
CA ASP A 6 24.25 17.17 15.29
C ASP A 6 24.19 16.22 14.09
N HIS A 7 24.22 14.91 14.38
CA HIS A 7 23.87 13.90 13.39
C HIS A 7 22.36 13.94 13.23
N ASP A 8 21.90 14.90 12.45
CA ASP A 8 20.59 14.87 11.81
C ASP A 8 20.62 13.65 10.88
N VAL A 9 20.23 12.49 11.42
CA VAL A 9 19.87 11.35 10.61
C VAL A 9 18.59 11.79 9.92
N ASP A 10 18.75 12.35 8.73
CA ASP A 10 17.67 12.46 7.76
C ASP A 10 17.21 11.02 7.49
N THR A 11 16.31 10.51 8.32
CA THR A 11 15.44 9.38 7.99
C THR A 11 14.54 9.89 6.88
N GLY A 12 15.13 10.04 5.69
CA GLY A 12 14.48 10.62 4.53
C GLY A 12 13.15 9.92 4.33
N ALA A 13 12.07 10.70 4.33
CA ALA A 13 10.77 10.16 3.99
C ALA A 13 10.92 9.45 2.63
N PRO A 14 10.52 8.16 2.52
CA PRO A 14 10.61 7.45 1.26
C PRO A 14 9.95 8.30 0.17
N SER A 15 10.66 8.51 -0.94
CA SER A 15 10.15 9.33 -2.04
C SER A 15 8.85 8.74 -2.55
N CYS A 16 7.76 9.48 -2.39
CA CYS A 16 6.44 9.09 -2.86
C CYS A 16 6.16 9.76 -4.21
N PHE A 17 5.61 8.99 -5.15
CA PHE A 17 5.13 9.51 -6.43
C PHE A 17 3.60 9.51 -6.42
N VAL A 18 3.01 10.62 -6.87
CA VAL A 18 1.57 10.76 -7.02
C VAL A 18 1.29 11.00 -8.50
N ASP A 19 0.60 10.06 -9.13
CA ASP A 19 0.12 10.18 -10.49
C ASP A 19 -1.41 10.40 -10.45
N ALA A 20 -1.88 11.47 -11.10
CA ALA A 20 -3.31 11.79 -11.19
C ALA A 20 -3.82 11.53 -12.60
N TYR A 21 -4.94 10.81 -12.71
CA TYR A 21 -5.54 10.43 -13.98
C TYR A 21 -6.97 10.99 -14.06
N PRO A 22 -7.25 11.92 -14.99
CA PRO A 22 -8.62 12.42 -15.17
C PRO A 22 -9.54 11.38 -15.82
N GLU A 23 -8.97 10.44 -16.58
CA GLU A 23 -9.72 9.42 -17.31
C GLU A 23 -9.47 8.01 -16.71
N PRO A 24 -10.53 7.27 -16.33
CA PRO A 24 -10.42 5.95 -15.69
C PRO A 24 -9.64 4.91 -16.48
N PHE A 25 -9.78 4.91 -17.80
CA PHE A 25 -9.10 3.94 -18.66
C PHE A 25 -7.59 4.14 -18.66
N SER A 26 -7.14 5.39 -18.72
CA SER A 26 -5.72 5.74 -18.63
C SER A 26 -5.14 5.34 -17.27
N ALA A 27 -5.91 5.49 -16.19
CA ALA A 27 -5.50 5.05 -14.86
C ALA A 27 -5.25 3.53 -14.84
N LEU A 28 -6.22 2.74 -15.31
CA LEU A 28 -6.11 1.27 -15.33
C LEU A 28 -4.87 0.78 -16.10
N LEU A 29 -4.57 1.39 -17.25
CA LEU A 29 -3.42 1.01 -18.07
C LEU A 29 -2.07 1.26 -17.35
N ASN A 30 -1.96 2.35 -16.60
CA ASN A 30 -0.71 2.74 -15.95
C ASN A 30 -0.53 2.12 -14.56
N ILE A 31 -1.62 1.90 -13.82
CA ILE A 31 -1.60 1.42 -12.43
C ILE A 31 -1.11 -0.04 -12.35
N GLY A 32 -1.58 -0.93 -13.24
CA GLY A 32 -1.21 -2.35 -13.20
C GLY A 32 0.30 -2.61 -13.35
N GLY A 33 1.01 -1.76 -14.09
CA GLY A 33 2.46 -1.85 -14.25
C GLY A 33 3.28 -1.24 -13.10
N ARG A 34 2.68 -0.36 -12.29
CA ARG A 34 3.37 0.39 -11.23
C ARG A 34 3.13 -0.15 -9.84
N SER A 35 2.02 -0.88 -9.62
CA SER A 35 1.65 -1.46 -8.31
C SER A 35 1.76 -0.42 -7.17
N PRO A 36 0.99 0.68 -7.22
CA PRO A 36 1.06 1.71 -6.19
C PRO A 36 0.63 1.18 -4.82
N ALA A 37 1.10 1.83 -3.76
CA ALA A 37 0.69 1.49 -2.39
C ALA A 37 -0.79 1.78 -2.15
N ALA A 38 -1.32 2.87 -2.74
CA ALA A 38 -2.72 3.24 -2.66
C ALA A 38 -3.24 3.75 -4.01
N VAL A 39 -4.52 3.52 -4.28
CA VAL A 39 -5.27 4.17 -5.36
C VAL A 39 -6.43 4.92 -4.72
N VAL A 40 -6.48 6.23 -4.97
CA VAL A 40 -7.55 7.10 -4.49
C VAL A 40 -8.56 7.31 -5.62
N ILE A 41 -9.84 7.10 -5.32
CA ILE A 41 -10.94 7.26 -6.28
C ILE A 41 -11.93 8.24 -5.67
N ASP A 42 -12.16 9.37 -6.34
CA ASP A 42 -13.25 10.27 -5.99
C ASP A 42 -14.55 9.73 -6.60
N ALA A 43 -15.46 9.25 -5.75
CA ALA A 43 -16.73 8.67 -6.16
C ALA A 43 -17.70 9.71 -6.73
N ALA A 44 -17.63 10.97 -6.29
CA ALA A 44 -18.53 12.03 -6.76
C ALA A 44 -18.17 12.49 -8.18
N SER A 45 -16.88 12.42 -8.52
CA SER A 45 -16.37 12.85 -9.84
C SER A 45 -16.47 11.77 -10.92
N LEU A 46 -16.83 10.53 -10.58
CA LEU A 46 -16.76 9.39 -11.49
C LEU A 46 -18.09 8.61 -11.58
N PRO A 47 -18.93 8.85 -12.61
CA PRO A 47 -20.19 8.13 -12.77
C PRO A 47 -20.02 6.61 -13.03
N MET A 48 -18.81 6.15 -13.38
CA MET A 48 -18.46 4.74 -13.59
C MET A 48 -17.55 4.17 -12.49
N ALA A 49 -17.54 4.77 -11.29
CA ALA A 49 -16.69 4.35 -10.18
C ALA A 49 -16.86 2.87 -9.79
N SER A 50 -18.07 2.31 -9.93
CA SER A 50 -18.33 0.88 -9.66
C SER A 50 -17.54 -0.06 -10.55
N ASP A 51 -17.49 0.23 -11.85
CA ASP A 51 -16.84 -0.65 -12.82
C ASP A 51 -15.32 -0.51 -12.75
N LEU A 52 -14.82 0.71 -12.51
CA LEU A 52 -13.42 0.96 -12.21
C LEU A 52 -13.00 0.22 -10.94
N LEU A 53 -13.78 0.33 -9.87
CA LEU A 53 -13.51 -0.37 -8.62
C LEU A 53 -13.49 -1.88 -8.82
N ARG A 54 -14.46 -2.42 -9.58
CA ARG A 54 -14.51 -3.86 -9.90
C ARG A 54 -13.28 -4.30 -10.70
N ALA A 55 -12.84 -3.50 -11.67
CA ALA A 55 -11.65 -3.78 -12.45
C ALA A 55 -10.39 -3.82 -11.57
N LEU A 56 -10.16 -2.79 -10.76
CA LEU A 56 -9.04 -2.72 -9.81
C LEU A 56 -9.13 -3.85 -8.76
N ALA A 57 -10.34 -4.16 -8.29
CA ALA A 57 -10.59 -5.22 -7.33
C ALA A 57 -10.37 -6.63 -7.92
N SER A 58 -10.41 -6.78 -9.24
CA SER A 58 -10.17 -8.06 -9.93
C SER A 58 -8.74 -8.20 -10.42
N ASP A 59 -7.94 -7.12 -10.41
CA ASP A 59 -6.55 -7.15 -10.82
C ASP A 59 -5.64 -7.76 -9.74
N SER A 60 -5.03 -8.89 -10.07
CA SER A 60 -4.08 -9.59 -9.19
C SER A 60 -2.76 -8.84 -8.97
N SER A 61 -2.34 -8.00 -9.92
CA SER A 61 -1.13 -7.18 -9.78
C SER A 61 -1.28 -6.15 -8.65
N LEU A 62 -2.52 -5.76 -8.37
CA LEU A 62 -2.88 -4.79 -7.33
C LEU A 62 -3.26 -5.46 -6.01
N SER A 63 -2.91 -6.73 -5.81
CA SER A 63 -3.29 -7.49 -4.60
C SER A 63 -2.84 -6.83 -3.29
N GLN A 64 -1.72 -6.10 -3.31
CA GLN A 64 -1.18 -5.37 -2.16
C GLN A 64 -1.55 -3.87 -2.13
N THR A 65 -2.24 -3.38 -3.16
CA THR A 65 -2.64 -1.98 -3.27
C THR A 65 -3.89 -1.71 -2.43
N ALA A 66 -3.84 -0.72 -1.55
CA ALA A 66 -5.01 -0.22 -0.85
C ALA A 66 -5.88 0.60 -1.81
N ILE A 67 -7.19 0.42 -1.77
CA ILE A 67 -8.12 1.23 -2.58
C ILE A 67 -8.90 2.14 -1.65
N LEU A 68 -8.73 3.46 -1.81
CA LEU A 68 -9.36 4.48 -0.98
C LEU A 68 -10.46 5.15 -1.79
N LEU A 69 -11.71 4.89 -1.43
CA LEU A 69 -12.87 5.48 -2.10
C LEU A 69 -13.35 6.70 -1.31
N VAL A 70 -13.21 7.88 -1.91
CA VAL A 70 -13.55 9.17 -1.31
C VAL A 70 -14.96 9.56 -1.71
N GLY A 71 -15.80 9.88 -0.73
CA GLY A 71 -17.15 10.38 -0.96
C GLY A 71 -18.12 10.04 0.17
N PRO A 72 -19.35 10.58 0.12
CA PRO A 72 -20.36 10.37 1.16
C PRO A 72 -20.65 8.88 1.37
N LYS A 73 -20.67 8.41 2.62
CA LYS A 73 -20.85 6.99 2.95
C LYS A 73 -22.09 6.35 2.34
N VAL A 74 -23.17 7.12 2.17
CA VAL A 74 -24.42 6.64 1.57
C VAL A 74 -24.19 6.23 0.12
N GLU A 75 -23.48 7.06 -0.64
CA GLU A 75 -23.17 6.81 -2.05
C GLU A 75 -22.10 5.74 -2.18
N THR A 76 -21.11 5.75 -1.29
CA THR A 76 -19.98 4.83 -1.39
C THR A 76 -20.29 3.41 -0.89
N SER A 77 -21.25 3.25 0.02
CA SER A 77 -21.69 1.94 0.53
C SER A 77 -22.24 1.00 -0.55
N ALA A 78 -22.79 1.55 -1.64
CA ALA A 78 -23.24 0.78 -2.80
C ALA A 78 -22.10 -0.01 -3.47
N PHE A 79 -20.85 0.40 -3.26
CA PHE A 79 -19.66 -0.23 -3.82
C PHE A 79 -19.00 -1.25 -2.87
N ALA A 80 -19.55 -1.50 -1.67
CA ALA A 80 -19.00 -2.45 -0.69
C ALA A 80 -19.12 -3.93 -1.10
N GLY A 81 -20.03 -4.27 -2.01
CA GLY A 81 -20.30 -5.65 -2.44
C GLY A 81 -19.16 -6.38 -3.17
N PRO A 82 -18.49 -5.78 -4.17
CA PRO A 82 -17.44 -6.46 -4.95
C PRO A 82 -16.03 -6.43 -4.30
N ALA A 83 -15.77 -5.53 -3.37
CA ALA A 83 -14.42 -5.27 -2.87
C ALA A 83 -14.15 -5.97 -1.52
N LYS A 84 -13.75 -7.25 -1.59
CA LYS A 84 -13.38 -8.10 -0.44
C LYS A 84 -12.29 -7.49 0.46
N GLY A 85 -12.64 -6.58 1.38
CA GLY A 85 -11.77 -6.08 2.47
C GLY A 85 -10.60 -5.19 2.06
N ARG A 86 -10.42 -4.86 0.77
CA ARG A 86 -9.32 -4.02 0.26
C ARG A 86 -9.70 -2.57 0.01
N VAL A 87 -10.99 -2.26 0.10
CA VAL A 87 -11.52 -0.91 -0.12
C VAL A 87 -11.85 -0.27 1.21
N SER A 88 -11.23 0.86 1.46
CA SER A 88 -11.53 1.75 2.59
C SER A 88 -12.36 2.93 2.08
N PHE A 89 -13.47 3.18 2.77
CA PHE A 89 -14.33 4.33 2.49
C PHE A 89 -13.88 5.52 3.33
N VAL A 90 -13.71 6.67 2.69
CA VAL A 90 -13.16 7.88 3.31
C VAL A 90 -14.09 9.05 3.03
N GLU A 91 -14.51 9.76 4.07
CA GLU A 91 -15.50 10.84 3.96
C GLU A 91 -14.86 12.25 4.02
N ASP A 92 -13.67 12.36 4.61
CA ASP A 92 -12.97 13.63 4.82
C ASP A 92 -11.47 13.55 4.47
N LEU A 93 -10.83 14.71 4.32
CA LEU A 93 -9.44 14.80 3.87
C LEU A 93 -8.42 14.34 4.92
N ASP A 94 -8.72 14.51 6.21
CA ASP A 94 -7.81 14.09 7.28
C ASP A 94 -7.75 12.56 7.35
N ALA A 95 -8.91 11.91 7.27
CA ALA A 95 -9.02 10.46 7.16
C ALA A 95 -8.36 9.92 5.87
N LEU A 96 -8.40 10.67 4.76
CA LEU A 96 -7.70 10.31 3.53
C LEU A 96 -6.19 10.31 3.72
N ALA A 97 -5.66 11.35 4.37
CA ALA A 97 -4.23 11.45 4.66
C ALA A 97 -3.75 10.30 5.54
N GLU A 98 -4.48 10.00 6.63
CA GLU A 98 -4.16 8.88 7.52
C GLU A 98 -4.21 7.52 6.80
N ALA A 99 -5.24 7.30 5.98
CA ALA A 99 -5.38 6.05 5.23
C ALA A 99 -4.30 5.89 4.17
N ALA A 100 -3.92 6.97 3.47
CA ALA A 100 -2.84 6.96 2.49
C ALA A 100 -1.49 6.71 3.17
N GLU A 101 -1.22 7.35 4.30
CA GLU A 101 0.01 7.12 5.07
C GLU A 101 0.09 5.65 5.55
N THR A 102 -1.02 5.11 6.06
CA THR A 102 -1.11 3.71 6.47
C THR A 102 -0.84 2.76 5.32
N ALA A 103 -1.38 3.06 4.13
CA ALA A 103 -1.13 2.25 2.93
C ALA A 103 0.35 2.29 2.49
N VAL A 104 0.98 3.47 2.54
CA VAL A 104 2.40 3.65 2.16
C VAL A 104 3.33 2.98 3.19
N ARG A 105 3.04 3.14 4.48
CA ARG A 105 3.81 2.49 5.56
C ARG A 105 3.66 0.96 5.51
N GLY A 106 2.60 0.48 4.84
CA GLY A 106 2.25 -0.93 4.76
C GLY A 106 1.71 -1.46 6.09
N PRO A 107 1.26 -2.73 6.13
CA PRO A 107 0.96 -3.37 7.40
C PRO A 107 2.21 -3.25 8.28
N ALA A 108 2.07 -2.69 9.48
CA ALA A 108 3.16 -2.62 10.44
C ALA A 108 3.74 -4.03 10.51
N ALA A 109 4.97 -4.19 10.02
CA ALA A 109 5.68 -5.45 10.17
C ALA A 109 5.60 -5.74 11.65
N ILE A 110 4.88 -6.81 12.00
CA ILE A 110 4.98 -7.36 13.34
C ILE A 110 6.46 -7.61 13.47
N HIS A 111 7.13 -6.77 14.27
CA HIS A 111 8.50 -7.02 14.65
C HIS A 111 8.39 -8.31 15.47
N VAL A 112 8.49 -9.45 14.79
CA VAL A 112 8.96 -10.66 15.40
C VAL A 112 10.37 -10.27 15.81
N GLY A 113 10.52 -9.84 17.06
CA GLY A 113 11.83 -9.64 17.68
C GLY A 113 12.67 -10.89 17.40
N PRO A 114 14.01 -10.77 17.32
CA PRO A 114 14.85 -11.87 16.91
C PRO A 114 14.56 -13.06 17.82
N GLU A 115 13.83 -14.04 17.31
CA GLU A 115 13.76 -15.35 17.92
C GLU A 115 15.22 -15.81 17.95
N ALA A 116 15.75 -15.91 19.16
CA ALA A 116 16.98 -16.64 19.43
C ALA A 116 16.71 -18.13 19.18
N GLY A 117 16.44 -18.48 17.92
CA GLY A 117 16.28 -19.82 17.40
C GLY A 117 17.48 -20.10 16.50
N SER A 118 18.56 -20.56 17.11
CA SER A 118 19.63 -21.26 16.41
C SER A 118 19.01 -22.29 15.46
N LEU A 119 19.41 -22.27 14.19
CA LEU A 119 19.79 -23.42 13.36
C LEU A 119 19.87 -22.95 11.90
N PHE A 120 21.04 -22.42 11.51
CA PHE A 120 21.47 -22.52 10.12
C PHE A 120 21.58 -24.02 9.80
N PRO A 121 20.83 -24.59 8.85
CA PRO A 121 21.18 -25.90 8.33
C PRO A 121 22.45 -25.74 7.50
N LEU A 122 23.59 -26.11 8.10
CA LEU A 122 24.80 -26.36 7.33
C LEU A 122 24.46 -27.43 6.27
N PRO A 123 24.68 -27.19 4.97
CA PRO A 123 24.50 -28.22 3.96
C PRO A 123 25.42 -29.40 4.27
N GLY A 124 24.90 -30.62 4.20
CA GLY A 124 25.56 -31.85 4.67
C GLY A 124 26.84 -32.24 3.93
N ASN A 125 27.34 -31.41 3.01
CA ASN A 125 28.55 -31.66 2.23
C ASN A 125 29.85 -31.26 2.97
N GLU A 126 29.79 -30.59 4.13
CA GLU A 126 31.00 -30.19 4.87
C GLU A 126 31.39 -31.15 6.01
N ALA A 127 30.50 -32.05 6.45
CA ALA A 127 30.75 -32.96 7.58
C ALA A 127 31.70 -34.14 7.26
N GLN A 128 32.06 -34.36 6.00
CA GLN A 128 32.87 -35.51 5.57
C GLN A 128 34.34 -35.19 5.26
N ARG A 129 34.81 -33.96 5.49
CA ARG A 129 36.19 -33.55 5.15
C ARG A 129 37.22 -33.72 6.27
N LEU A 130 36.84 -34.33 7.40
CA LEU A 130 37.69 -34.46 8.59
C LEU A 130 37.87 -35.90 9.11
N LEU A 131 37.61 -36.91 8.28
CA LEU A 131 37.99 -38.31 8.58
C LEU A 131 38.82 -38.90 7.43
#